data_AF-A0A8I0H4M0-F1
#
_entry.id   AF-A0A8I0H4M0-F1
#
_cell.length_a   1.000
_cell.length_b   1.000
_cell.length_c   1.000
_cell.angle_alpha   90.00
_cell.angle_beta   90.00
_cell.angle_gamma   90.00
#
_symmetry.space_group_name_H-M   'P 1'
#
loop_
_entity.id
_entity.type
_entity.pdbx_description
1 polymer ?
#
loop_
_entity_poly.entity_id
_entity_poly.type
_entity_poly.pdbx_seq_one_letter_code
_entity_poly.pdbx_strand_id
1 'polypeptide(L)'
;HISCKVAVVACGVYLRSQIIIGESITPGGPQGLMSAPNLSGSLTRIGFPLRRFKTGTPARIDVRTIDFDEMTPQPGDEPVTPFSFMTDRAL
;
A
#
# COMPACT_ATOMS: atom_id res chain seq x y z
N HIS A 1 22.56 -4.15 -19.10
CA HIS A 1 21.31 -3.86 -19.84
C HIS A 1 20.43 -5.09 -19.80
N ILE A 2 19.15 -4.94 -19.48
CA ILE A 2 18.16 -6.03 -19.53
C ILE A 2 17.23 -5.74 -20.71
N SER A 3 17.26 -6.59 -21.74
CA SER A 3 16.39 -6.45 -22.92
C SER A 3 15.02 -7.08 -22.64
N CYS A 4 13.96 -6.41 -23.06
CA CYS A 4 12.60 -6.93 -23.00
C CYS A 4 11.77 -6.37 -24.17
N LYS A 5 10.72 -7.10 -24.56
CA LYS A 5 9.76 -6.61 -25.58
C LYS A 5 8.74 -5.64 -24.97
N VAL A 6 8.33 -5.91 -23.74
CA VAL A 6 7.31 -5.15 -23.00
C VAL A 6 7.71 -5.13 -21.52
N ALA A 7 7.50 -3.99 -20.86
CA ALA A 7 7.68 -3.83 -19.42
C ALA A 7 6.40 -3.29 -18.79
N VAL A 8 6.01 -3.83 -17.62
CA VAL A 8 4.87 -3.35 -16.83
C VAL A 8 5.40 -2.62 -15.60
N VAL A 9 4.92 -1.40 -15.38
CA VAL A 9 5.32 -0.56 -14.26
C VAL A 9 4.25 -0.60 -13.17
N ALA A 10 4.48 -1.40 -12.12
CA ALA A 10 3.57 -1.57 -10.99
C ALA A 10 4.18 -1.06 -9.67
N CYS A 11 4.55 0.22 -9.64
CA CYS A 11 5.39 0.81 -8.59
C CYS A 11 4.66 1.17 -7.28
N GLY A 12 3.36 0.86 -7.14
CA GLY A 12 2.57 1.20 -5.95
C GLY A 12 2.79 2.64 -5.48
N VAL A 13 3.10 2.81 -4.20
CA VAL A 13 3.30 4.10 -3.52
C VAL A 13 4.78 4.53 -3.41
N TYR A 14 5.68 4.05 -4.29
CA TYR A 14 7.14 4.24 -4.16
C TYR A 14 7.74 5.35 -5.04
N LEU A 15 7.07 5.78 -6.12
CA LEU A 15 7.62 6.78 -7.04
C LEU A 15 7.75 8.15 -6.37
N ARG A 16 9.00 8.62 -6.16
CA ARG A 16 9.33 9.86 -5.44
C ARG A 16 8.49 10.04 -4.16
N SER A 17 8.25 8.92 -3.48
CA SER A 17 7.43 8.80 -2.28
C SER A 17 8.05 9.51 -1.08
N GLN A 18 7.18 9.97 -0.19
CA GLN A 18 7.56 10.61 1.08
C GLN A 18 6.64 10.07 2.17
N ILE A 19 7.21 9.76 3.33
CA ILE A 19 6.46 9.51 4.55
C ILE A 19 6.26 10.86 5.24
N ILE A 20 5.03 11.14 5.68
CA ILE A 20 4.65 12.39 6.35
C ILE A 20 4.05 12.03 7.71
N ILE A 21 4.69 12.45 8.80
CA ILE A 21 4.26 12.25 10.19
C ILE A 21 4.34 13.60 10.91
N GLY A 22 3.19 14.25 11.10
CA GLY A 22 3.15 15.63 11.59
C GLY A 22 3.94 16.56 10.67
N GLU A 23 4.94 17.23 11.22
CA GLU A 23 5.87 18.11 10.50
C GLU A 23 7.05 17.36 9.88
N SER A 24 7.28 16.10 10.28
CA SER A 24 8.36 15.28 9.74
C SER A 24 8.03 14.76 8.36
N ILE A 25 8.88 15.08 7.38
CA ILE A 25 8.77 14.62 6.00
C ILE A 25 10.09 13.95 5.63
N THR A 26 10.04 12.66 5.28
CA THR A 26 11.25 11.89 4.93
C THR A 26 11.03 11.16 3.61
N PRO A 27 12.01 11.17 2.68
CA PRO A 27 11.97 10.29 1.51
C PRO A 27 11.92 8.83 1.96
N GLY A 28 10.89 8.11 1.53
CA GLY A 28 10.67 6.74 1.99
C GLY A 28 9.45 6.11 1.34
N GLY A 29 9.50 4.80 1.17
CA GLY A 29 8.36 3.94 0.88
C GLY A 29 7.78 3.37 2.17
N PRO A 30 6.63 2.70 2.10
CA PRO A 30 6.00 2.11 3.27
C PRO A 30 6.90 1.02 3.89
N GLN A 31 6.75 0.78 5.21
CA GLN A 31 7.51 -0.20 5.99
C GLN A 31 9.05 -0.02 5.97
N GLY A 32 9.54 1.22 5.90
CA GLY A 32 10.99 1.51 5.99
C GLY A 32 11.76 1.21 4.70
N LEU A 33 11.07 0.94 3.60
CA LEU A 33 11.68 0.75 2.29
C LEU A 33 12.06 2.10 1.66
N MET A 34 13.01 2.08 0.74
CA MET A 34 13.49 3.29 0.07
C MET A 34 12.52 3.77 -1.02
N SER A 35 12.50 5.08 -1.25
CA SER A 35 11.79 5.67 -2.38
C SER A 35 12.46 5.33 -3.72
N ALA A 36 11.72 5.40 -4.83
CA ALA A 36 12.23 5.19 -6.19
C ALA A 36 12.30 6.50 -7.01
N PRO A 37 13.27 7.42 -6.74
CA PRO A 37 13.35 8.71 -7.43
C PRO A 37 13.81 8.58 -8.90
N ASN A 38 14.72 7.65 -9.19
CA ASN A 38 15.34 7.51 -10.52
C ASN A 38 14.36 7.04 -11.59
N LEU A 39 13.42 6.16 -11.21
CA LEU A 39 12.37 5.70 -12.12
C LEU A 39 11.39 6.83 -12.45
N SER A 40 11.01 7.64 -11.45
CA SER A 40 10.19 8.85 -11.69
C SER A 40 10.86 9.79 -12.69
N GLY A 41 12.16 10.07 -12.52
CA GLY A 41 12.91 10.90 -13.47
C GLY A 41 12.96 10.31 -14.88
N SER A 42 13.11 8.98 -14.99
CA SER A 42 13.12 8.28 -16.28
C SER A 42 11.77 8.36 -16.99
N LEU A 43 10.66 8.20 -16.25
CA LEU A 43 9.29 8.31 -16.79
C LEU A 43 8.99 9.73 -17.28
N THR A 44 9.36 10.75 -16.51
CA THR A 44 9.20 12.15 -16.93
C THR A 44 10.03 12.46 -18.18
N ARG A 45 11.27 11.97 -18.27
CA ARG A 45 12.15 12.21 -19.43
C ARG A 45 11.59 11.65 -20.73
N ILE A 46 10.84 10.56 -20.68
CA ILE A 46 10.18 9.97 -21.88
C ILE A 46 8.76 10.53 -22.12
N GLY A 47 8.36 11.59 -21.39
CA GLY A 47 7.13 12.34 -21.65
C GLY A 47 5.91 11.92 -20.82
N PHE A 48 6.03 11.02 -19.84
CA PHE A 48 4.90 10.69 -18.97
C PHE A 48 4.62 11.80 -17.95
N PRO A 49 3.38 12.32 -17.87
CA PRO A 49 2.99 13.24 -16.81
C PRO A 49 2.90 12.49 -15.48
N LEU A 50 3.54 13.02 -14.43
CA LEU A 50 3.47 12.45 -13.08
C LEU A 50 2.70 13.38 -12.15
N ARG A 51 1.79 12.81 -11.35
CA ARG A 51 1.04 13.50 -10.29
C ARG A 51 1.36 12.89 -8.94
N ARG A 52 1.24 13.68 -7.87
CA ARG A 52 1.35 13.19 -6.49
C ARG A 52 -0.04 12.90 -5.93
N PHE A 53 -0.20 11.71 -5.37
CA PHE A 53 -1.34 11.35 -4.52
C PHE A 53 -0.87 11.21 -3.07
N LYS A 54 -1.80 11.37 -2.13
CA LYS A 54 -1.55 11.16 -0.70
C LYS A 54 -2.59 10.20 -0.16
N THR A 55 -2.12 9.20 0.56
CA THR A 55 -2.94 8.22 1.29
C THR A 55 -2.45 8.16 2.72
N GLY A 56 -3.37 7.96 3.68
CA GLY A 56 -3.05 7.79 5.09
C GLY A 56 -3.06 6.32 5.49
N THR A 57 -2.38 5.99 6.57
CA THR A 57 -2.54 4.70 7.24
C THR A 57 -2.55 4.93 8.75
N PRO A 58 -3.54 4.39 9.49
CA PRO A 58 -3.58 4.57 10.94
C PRO A 58 -2.36 3.95 11.63
N ALA A 59 -2.11 4.40 12.86
CA ALA A 59 -1.16 3.77 13.76
C ALA A 59 -1.57 2.31 14.05
N ARG A 60 -0.58 1.47 14.34
CA ARG A 60 -0.83 0.10 14.82
C ARG A 60 -0.76 0.15 16.34
N ILE A 61 -1.76 -0.42 16.99
CA ILE A 61 -1.93 -0.38 18.45
C ILE A 61 -1.72 -1.80 18.98
N ASP A 62 -1.13 -1.92 20.16
CA ASP A 62 -1.02 -3.20 20.87
C ASP A 62 -2.39 -3.64 21.38
N VAL A 63 -2.82 -4.86 21.01
CA VAL A 63 -4.12 -5.40 21.40
C VAL A 63 -4.32 -5.45 22.92
N ARG A 64 -3.23 -5.58 23.69
CA ARG A 64 -3.26 -5.68 25.16
C ARG A 64 -3.60 -4.36 25.85
N THR A 65 -3.56 -3.24 25.14
CA THR A 65 -3.90 -1.91 25.67
C THR A 65 -5.31 -1.47 25.32
N ILE A 66 -6.13 -2.36 24.77
CA ILE A 66 -7.50 -2.08 24.32
C ILE A 66 -8.46 -2.75 25.28
N ASP A 67 -9.43 -1.98 25.78
CA ASP A 67 -10.59 -2.50 26.48
C ASP A 67 -11.67 -2.87 25.46
N PHE A 68 -11.91 -4.17 25.31
CA PHE A 68 -12.90 -4.70 24.37
C PHE A 68 -14.31 -4.78 24.96
N ASP A 69 -14.47 -4.71 26.28
CA ASP A 69 -15.77 -4.80 26.95
C ASP A 69 -16.62 -3.55 26.67
N GLU A 70 -15.97 -2.41 26.39
CA GLU A 70 -16.58 -1.15 25.97
C GLU A 70 -16.89 -1.10 24.45
N MET A 71 -16.60 -2.17 23.69
CA MET A 71 -16.78 -2.22 22.24
C MET A 71 -17.91 -3.17 21.82
N THR A 72 -18.41 -3.00 20.59
CA THR A 72 -19.42 -3.91 20.00
C THR A 72 -18.74 -4.89 19.03
N PRO A 73 -18.85 -6.21 19.24
CA PRO A 73 -18.35 -7.21 18.29
C PRO A 73 -19.00 -7.09 16.91
N GLN A 74 -18.20 -7.30 15.86
CA GLN A 74 -18.65 -7.33 14.46
C GLN A 74 -18.17 -8.66 13.84
N PRO A 75 -18.96 -9.75 13.93
CA PRO A 75 -18.58 -11.04 13.36
C PRO A 75 -18.59 -11.00 11.82
N GLY A 76 -17.89 -11.94 11.20
CA GLY A 76 -17.99 -12.18 9.76
C GLY A 76 -19.33 -12.80 9.36
N ASP A 77 -19.58 -12.87 8.06
CA ASP A 77 -20.78 -13.51 7.51
C ASP A 77 -20.76 -15.03 7.72
N GLU A 78 -21.95 -15.62 7.94
CA GLU A 78 -22.16 -17.08 8.04
C GLU A 78 -23.24 -17.51 7.04
N PRO A 79 -22.93 -18.38 6.06
CA PRO A 79 -21.63 -18.99 5.80
C PRO A 79 -20.62 -18.01 5.19
N VAL A 80 -19.33 -18.28 5.39
CA VAL A 80 -18.26 -17.51 4.77
C VAL A 80 -18.38 -17.60 3.25
N THR A 81 -18.37 -16.45 2.56
CA THR A 81 -18.36 -16.42 1.09
C THR A 81 -16.93 -16.37 0.58
N PRO A 82 -16.44 -17.39 -0.14
CA PRO A 82 -15.12 -17.31 -0.74
C PRO A 82 -15.06 -16.25 -1.83
N PHE A 83 -13.93 -15.54 -1.92
CA PHE A 83 -13.68 -14.57 -2.99
C PHE A 83 -13.52 -15.22 -4.37
N SER A 84 -13.06 -16.47 -4.44
CA SER A 84 -12.81 -17.19 -5.69
C SER A 84 -13.91 -18.20 -5.99
N PHE A 85 -14.35 -18.25 -7.25
CA PHE A 85 -15.28 -19.28 -7.73
C PHE A 85 -14.70 -20.69 -7.73
N MET A 86 -13.37 -20.82 -7.66
CA MET A 86 -12.66 -22.10 -7.64
C MET A 86 -12.48 -22.65 -6.23
N THR A 87 -12.76 -21.86 -5.19
CA THR A 87 -12.73 -22.33 -3.80
C THR A 87 -14.01 -23.09 -3.52
N ASP A 88 -13.89 -24.32 -3.02
CA ASP A 88 -15.06 -25.08 -2.58
C ASP A 88 -15.78 -24.33 -1.46
N ARG A 89 -17.11 -24.28 -1.52
CA ARG A 89 -17.95 -23.47 -0.61
C ARG A 89 -18.09 -24.09 0.77
N ALA A 90 -17.50 -25.25 1.01
CA ALA A 90 -17.66 -26.06 2.21
C ALA A 90 -16.62 -25.77 3.31
N LEU A 91 -16.07 -24.56 3.38
CA LEU A 91 -15.29 -24.11 4.55
C LEU A 91 -16.21 -23.46 5.58
#